data_AF-A0AAP0BB62-F1
#
_entry.id   AF-A0AAP0BB62-F1
#
_cell.length_a   1.000
_cell.length_b   1.000
_cell.length_c   1.000
_cell.angle_alpha   90.00
_cell.angle_beta   90.00
_cell.angle_gamma   90.00
#
_symmetry.space_group_name_H-M   'P 1'
#
loop_
_entity.id
_entity.type
_entity.pdbx_description
1 polymer ?
#
loop_
_entity_poly.entity_id
_entity_poly.type
_entity_poly.pdbx_seq_one_letter_code
_entity_poly.pdbx_strand_id
1 'polypeptide(L)'
;MELKFSSTRRTNDFIIKLGDQNISRSECFKYLGSIVQKDRGIDKDVAHRIQAGWLKWRGASGILCDRKVPLKLKGKFYCTAIRPAMLYGSECWAVNCVYEQKMGVAEMRMLRWMCGHTRLDKIRNESIRDKIGVPPIAEKMREARLRWFGHV
;
A
#
# COMPACT_ATOMS: atom_id res chain seq x y z
N MET A 1 7.90 26.04 21.69
CA MET A 1 6.97 25.14 22.40
C MET A 1 7.32 23.71 21.99
N GLU A 2 8.23 23.07 22.71
CA GLU A 2 8.71 21.72 22.37
C GLU A 2 7.85 20.67 23.08
N LEU A 3 7.09 19.89 22.32
CA LEU A 3 6.39 18.71 22.84
C LEU A 3 7.28 17.48 22.68
N LYS A 4 8.06 17.16 23.73
CA LYS A 4 8.80 15.91 23.84
C LYS A 4 7.83 14.77 24.19
N PHE A 5 7.41 14.00 23.18
CA PHE A 5 6.77 12.70 23.42
C PHE A 5 7.84 11.63 23.73
N SER A 6 8.38 11.63 24.94
CA SER A 6 9.10 10.47 25.47
C SER A 6 8.48 10.07 26.82
N SER A 7 7.44 9.26 26.75
CA SER A 7 7.01 8.45 27.88
C SER A 7 6.84 7.02 27.40
N THR A 8 7.92 6.25 27.45
CA THR A 8 7.89 4.79 27.38
C THR A 8 7.11 4.31 28.60
N ARG A 9 5.78 4.24 28.49
CA ARG A 9 4.95 3.56 29.49
C ARG A 9 5.34 2.09 29.41
N ARG A 10 6.00 1.58 30.46
CA ARG A 10 6.09 0.14 30.73
C ARG A 10 4.67 -0.42 30.59
N THR A 11 4.43 -1.24 29.59
CA THR A 11 3.18 -1.98 29.48
C THR A 11 3.17 -2.98 30.62
N ASN A 12 2.50 -2.62 31.72
CA ASN A 12 2.02 -3.62 32.67
C ASN A 12 1.17 -4.61 31.85
N ASP A 13 1.55 -5.89 31.92
CA ASP A 13 0.82 -7.00 31.31
C ASP A 13 -0.49 -7.23 32.09
N PHE A 14 -1.48 -6.38 31.85
CA PHE A 14 -2.83 -6.59 32.35
C PHE A 14 -3.48 -7.73 31.54
N ILE A 15 -3.82 -8.81 32.23
CA ILE A 15 -4.55 -9.95 31.67
C ILE A 15 -5.98 -9.50 31.39
N ILE A 16 -6.40 -9.53 30.12
CA ILE A 16 -7.77 -9.21 29.72
C ILE A 16 -8.60 -10.50 29.83
N LYS A 17 -9.61 -10.49 30.70
CA LYS A 17 -10.55 -11.60 30.88
C LYS A 17 -11.89 -11.28 30.23
N LEU A 18 -12.49 -12.25 29.56
CA LEU A 18 -13.89 -12.22 29.12
C LEU A 18 -14.60 -13.37 29.83
N GLY A 19 -15.37 -13.04 30.86
CA GLY A 19 -15.84 -14.03 31.83
C GLY A 19 -14.65 -14.70 32.54
N ASP A 20 -14.63 -16.03 32.55
CA ASP A 20 -13.56 -16.84 33.16
C ASP A 20 -12.39 -17.14 32.20
N GLN A 21 -12.46 -16.71 30.94
CA GLN A 21 -11.44 -17.01 29.94
C GLN A 21 -10.46 -15.85 29.76
N ASN A 22 -9.17 -16.16 29.79
CA ASN A 22 -8.10 -15.22 29.48
C ASN A 22 -8.01 -15.05 27.95
N ILE A 23 -8.15 -13.82 27.45
CA ILE A 23 -7.97 -13.52 26.03
C ILE A 23 -6.48 -13.29 25.76
N SER A 24 -5.92 -14.07 24.84
CA SER A 24 -4.55 -13.86 24.35
C SER A 24 -4.46 -12.56 23.55
N ARG A 25 -3.47 -11.72 23.90
CA ARG A 25 -3.25 -10.44 23.24
C ARG A 25 -2.52 -10.68 21.91
N SER A 26 -3.20 -10.42 20.80
CA SER A 26 -2.54 -10.48 19.49
C SER A 26 -1.62 -9.26 19.28
N GLU A 27 -0.44 -9.49 18.71
CA GLU A 27 0.46 -8.42 18.30
C GLU A 27 -0.04 -7.67 17.05
N CYS A 28 -0.85 -8.34 16.25
CA CYS A 28 -1.42 -7.83 15.00
C CYS A 28 -2.87 -8.25 14.87
N PHE A 29 -3.71 -7.30 14.48
CA PHE A 29 -5.13 -7.56 14.32
C PHE A 29 -5.64 -6.93 13.03
N LYS A 30 -6.47 -7.67 12.28
CA LYS A 30 -7.10 -7.14 11.08
C LYS A 30 -8.41 -6.45 11.47
N TYR A 31 -8.48 -5.15 11.25
CA TYR A 31 -9.65 -4.33 11.51
C TYR A 31 -10.06 -3.56 10.26
N LEU A 32 -11.29 -3.76 9.79
CA LEU A 32 -11.83 -3.12 8.58
C LEU A 32 -10.89 -3.19 7.36
N GLY A 33 -10.21 -4.34 7.23
CA GLY A 33 -9.26 -4.59 6.16
C GLY A 33 -7.82 -4.13 6.43
N SER A 34 -7.58 -3.25 7.40
CA SER A 34 -6.23 -2.77 7.76
C SER A 34 -5.62 -3.60 8.88
N ILE A 35 -4.30 -3.65 8.96
CA ILE A 35 -3.56 -4.35 10.02
C ILE A 35 -3.15 -3.35 11.10
N VAL A 36 -3.69 -3.52 12.30
CA VAL A 36 -3.33 -2.73 13.47
C VAL A 36 -2.26 -3.48 14.27
N GLN A 37 -1.13 -2.81 14.53
CA GLN A 37 0.01 -3.38 15.26
C GLN A 37 0.13 -2.80 16.67
N LYS A 38 0.53 -3.64 17.64
CA LYS A 38 0.70 -3.24 19.06
C LYS A 38 1.70 -2.09 19.26
N ASP A 39 2.77 -2.06 18.46
CA ASP A 39 3.81 -1.03 18.50
C ASP A 39 3.45 0.25 17.73
N ARG A 40 2.21 0.33 17.20
CA ARG A 40 1.71 1.42 16.35
C ARG A 40 2.49 1.58 15.03
N GLY A 41 3.29 0.58 14.65
CA GLY A 41 3.95 0.52 13.35
C GLY A 41 2.95 0.30 12.21
N ILE A 42 3.28 0.81 11.03
CA ILE A 42 2.46 0.64 9.82
C ILE A 42 3.08 -0.31 8.79
N ASP A 43 4.24 -0.90 9.08
CA ASP A 43 4.95 -1.83 8.19
C ASP A 43 4.09 -3.02 7.76
N LYS A 44 3.38 -3.64 8.71
CA LYS A 44 2.53 -4.80 8.42
C LYS A 44 1.30 -4.42 7.60
N ASP A 45 0.74 -3.23 7.80
CA ASP A 45 -0.38 -2.73 7.00
C ASP A 45 0.06 -2.41 5.56
N VAL A 46 1.19 -1.71 5.39
CA VAL A 46 1.76 -1.43 4.07
C VAL A 46 2.06 -2.72 3.31
N ALA A 47 2.66 -3.72 3.97
CA ALA A 47 2.90 -5.03 3.37
C ALA A 47 1.59 -5.72 2.97
N HIS A 48 0.57 -5.68 3.83
CA HIS A 48 -0.75 -6.22 3.55
C HIS A 48 -1.40 -5.56 2.32
N ARG A 49 -1.29 -4.23 2.19
CA ARG A 49 -1.83 -3.49 1.03
C ARG A 49 -1.09 -3.76 -0.27
N ILE A 50 0.24 -3.87 -0.22
CA ILE A 50 1.04 -4.30 -1.37
C ILE A 50 0.59 -5.70 -1.81
N GLN A 51 0.39 -6.63 -0.87
CA GLN A 51 -0.09 -7.96 -1.16
C GLN A 51 -1.51 -7.94 -1.76
N ALA A 52 -2.41 -7.11 -1.24
CA ALA A 52 -3.75 -6.94 -1.78
C ALA A 52 -3.72 -6.44 -3.24
N GLY A 53 -2.85 -5.49 -3.56
CA GLY A 53 -2.58 -5.06 -4.93
C GLY A 53 -2.08 -6.19 -5.82
N TRP A 54 -1.12 -6.98 -5.33
CA TRP A 54 -0.61 -8.15 -6.05
C TRP A 54 -1.66 -9.22 -6.31
N LEU A 55 -2.58 -9.47 -5.37
CA LEU A 55 -3.67 -10.42 -5.56
C LEU A 55 -4.60 -9.95 -6.68
N LYS A 56 -4.96 -8.65 -6.71
CA LYS A 56 -5.76 -8.06 -7.80
C LYS A 56 -5.03 -8.14 -9.14
N TRP A 57 -3.73 -7.85 -9.16
CA TRP A 57 -2.90 -7.97 -10.37
C TRP A 57 -2.85 -9.43 -10.87
N ARG A 58 -2.62 -10.39 -9.97
CA ARG A 58 -2.48 -11.81 -10.33
C ARG A 58 -3.79 -12.37 -10.89
N GLY A 59 -4.93 -11.99 -10.31
CA GLY A 59 -6.25 -12.38 -10.80
C GLY A 59 -6.54 -11.90 -12.22
N ALA A 60 -5.91 -10.80 -12.67
CA ALA A 60 -6.05 -10.26 -14.02
C ALA A 60 -4.82 -10.52 -14.91
N SER A 61 -3.89 -11.37 -14.48
CA SER A 61 -2.60 -11.57 -15.17
C SER A 61 -2.77 -12.03 -16.62
N GLY A 62 -3.80 -12.82 -16.93
CA GLY A 62 -4.10 -13.24 -18.32
C GLY A 62 -4.31 -12.06 -19.27
N ILE A 63 -4.98 -10.99 -18.84
CA ILE A 63 -5.21 -9.77 -19.63
C ILE A 63 -4.00 -8.84 -19.55
N LEU A 64 -3.43 -8.69 -18.35
CA LEU A 64 -2.34 -7.75 -18.08
C LEU A 64 -1.01 -8.18 -18.71
N CYS A 65 -0.79 -9.47 -18.90
CA CYS A 65 0.41 -10.01 -19.55
C CYS A 65 0.21 -10.24 -21.07
N ASP A 66 -1.01 -10.18 -21.59
CA ASP A 66 -1.28 -10.35 -23.02
C ASP A 66 -0.75 -9.16 -23.83
N ARG A 67 0.07 -9.43 -24.84
CA ARG A 67 0.65 -8.42 -25.74
C ARG A 67 -0.39 -7.78 -26.66
N LYS A 68 -1.51 -8.46 -26.94
CA LYS A 68 -2.60 -7.96 -27.78
C LYS A 68 -3.40 -6.86 -27.10
N VAL A 69 -3.37 -6.81 -25.77
CA VAL A 69 -4.11 -5.80 -24.99
C VAL A 69 -3.33 -4.48 -25.00
N PRO A 70 -3.93 -3.36 -25.43
CA PRO A 70 -3.27 -2.06 -25.46
C PRO A 70 -2.77 -1.62 -24.09
N LEU A 71 -1.53 -1.09 -24.02
CA LEU A 71 -0.92 -0.65 -22.76
C LEU A 71 -1.74 0.40 -22.02
N LYS A 72 -2.39 1.33 -22.74
CA LYS A 72 -3.27 2.34 -22.13
C LYS A 72 -4.48 1.71 -21.44
N LEU A 73 -5.01 0.60 -21.96
CA LEU A 73 -6.11 -0.13 -21.31
C LEU A 73 -5.63 -0.84 -20.05
N LYS A 74 -4.45 -1.47 -20.09
CA LYS A 74 -3.80 -2.03 -18.88
C LYS A 74 -3.55 -0.96 -17.82
N GLY A 75 -3.15 0.24 -18.25
CA GLY A 75 -3.00 1.41 -17.37
C GLY A 75 -4.30 1.80 -16.68
N LYS A 76 -5.41 1.88 -17.43
CA LYS A 76 -6.74 2.12 -16.86
C LYS A 76 -7.13 1.04 -15.86
N PHE A 77 -6.91 -0.23 -16.18
CA PHE A 77 -7.18 -1.33 -15.25
C PHE A 77 -6.37 -1.19 -13.95
N TYR A 78 -5.08 -0.87 -14.06
CA TYR A 78 -4.24 -0.59 -12.90
C TYR A 78 -4.82 0.55 -12.04
N CYS A 79 -5.18 1.67 -12.67
CA CYS A 79 -5.78 2.81 -11.98
C CYS A 79 -7.07 2.47 -11.24
N THR A 80 -7.91 1.59 -11.81
CA THR A 80 -9.27 1.33 -11.31
C THR A 80 -9.35 0.17 -10.31
N ALA A 81 -8.55 -0.88 -10.48
CA ALA A 81 -8.69 -2.11 -9.69
C ALA A 81 -7.51 -2.38 -8.74
N ILE A 82 -6.29 -2.08 -9.19
CA ILE A 82 -5.07 -2.44 -8.46
C ILE A 82 -4.65 -1.32 -7.52
N ARG A 83 -4.55 -0.09 -8.04
CA ARG A 83 -4.12 1.07 -7.26
C ARG A 83 -5.03 1.32 -6.05
N PRO A 84 -6.37 1.29 -6.14
CA PRO A 84 -7.22 1.51 -4.98
C PRO A 84 -7.04 0.44 -3.90
N ALA A 85 -6.79 -0.82 -4.28
CA ALA A 85 -6.51 -1.89 -3.32
C ALA A 85 -5.19 -1.65 -2.55
N MET A 86 -4.18 -1.08 -3.22
CA MET A 86 -2.92 -0.69 -2.58
C MET A 86 -3.06 0.58 -1.73
N LEU A 87 -3.89 1.54 -2.14
CA LEU A 87 -4.00 2.85 -1.48
C LEU A 87 -4.99 2.88 -0.32
N TYR A 88 -5.81 1.84 -0.13
CA TYR A 88 -6.76 1.80 0.98
C TYR A 88 -6.03 1.98 2.32
N GLY A 89 -6.51 2.94 3.13
CA GLY A 89 -5.95 3.25 4.44
C GLY A 89 -4.67 4.09 4.40
N SER A 90 -4.15 4.44 3.21
CA SER A 90 -2.93 5.25 3.08
C SER A 90 -3.10 6.70 3.56
N GLU A 91 -4.33 7.19 3.65
CA GLU A 91 -4.65 8.50 4.23
C GLU A 91 -4.38 8.58 5.73
N CYS A 92 -4.45 7.46 6.43
CA CYS A 92 -4.20 7.36 7.87
C CYS A 92 -2.73 7.03 8.21
N TRP A 93 -1.88 6.82 7.22
CA TRP A 93 -0.47 6.52 7.44
C TRP A 93 0.31 7.79 7.76
N ALA A 94 1.15 7.72 8.80
CA ALA A 94 2.12 8.77 9.10
C ALA A 94 3.03 9.02 7.89
N VAL A 95 3.35 10.30 7.64
CA VAL A 95 4.18 10.70 6.49
C VAL A 95 5.57 10.09 6.62
N ASN A 96 5.87 9.09 5.78
CA ASN A 96 7.18 8.47 5.75
C ASN A 96 7.54 8.08 4.30
N CYS A 97 8.66 8.63 3.83
CA CYS A 97 9.22 8.41 2.50
C CYS A 97 9.56 6.93 2.24
N VAL A 98 9.86 6.15 3.28
CA VAL A 98 10.19 4.72 3.18
C VAL A 98 8.98 3.93 2.67
N TYR A 99 7.77 4.22 3.15
CA TYR A 99 6.57 3.50 2.72
C TYR A 99 6.15 3.90 1.31
N GLU A 100 6.28 5.18 0.96
CA GLU A 100 6.07 5.65 -0.41
C GLU A 100 7.03 4.95 -1.39
N GLN A 101 8.30 4.77 -1.00
CA GLN A 101 9.27 4.03 -1.79
C GLN A 101 8.90 2.55 -1.92
N LYS A 102 8.52 1.87 -0.82
CA LYS A 102 8.07 0.46 -0.85
C LYS A 102 6.89 0.27 -1.83
N MET A 103 5.91 1.17 -1.75
CA MET A 103 4.73 1.19 -2.63
C MET A 103 5.12 1.46 -4.09
N GLY A 104 6.01 2.43 -4.32
CA GLY A 104 6.52 2.76 -5.66
C GLY A 104 7.32 1.62 -6.29
N VAL A 105 8.11 0.87 -5.51
CA VAL A 105 8.82 -0.32 -5.99
C VAL A 105 7.84 -1.41 -6.41
N ALA A 106 6.79 -1.65 -5.61
CA ALA A 106 5.75 -2.61 -5.95
C ALA A 106 4.98 -2.19 -7.23
N GLU A 107 4.56 -0.93 -7.33
CA GLU A 107 3.92 -0.36 -8.54
C GLU A 107 4.82 -0.57 -9.76
N MET A 108 6.06 -0.12 -9.72
CA MET A 108 6.95 -0.20 -10.88
C MET A 108 7.22 -1.64 -11.31
N ARG A 109 7.27 -2.59 -10.36
CA ARG A 109 7.39 -4.01 -10.68
C ARG A 109 6.16 -4.52 -11.45
N MET A 110 4.95 -4.16 -11.02
CA MET A 110 3.72 -4.51 -11.74
C MET A 110 3.67 -3.86 -13.13
N LEU A 111 3.97 -2.54 -13.22
CA LEU A 111 3.96 -1.79 -14.47
C LEU A 111 4.95 -2.35 -15.50
N ARG A 112 6.19 -2.65 -15.07
CA ARG A 112 7.20 -3.28 -15.92
C ARG A 112 6.73 -4.62 -16.46
N TRP A 113 6.14 -5.45 -15.60
CA TRP A 113 5.68 -6.77 -16.00
C TRP A 113 4.55 -6.70 -17.03
N MET A 114 3.63 -5.74 -16.90
CA MET A 114 2.57 -5.48 -17.88
C MET A 114 3.08 -5.06 -19.25
N CYS A 115 4.23 -4.38 -19.28
CA CYS A 115 4.93 -4.00 -20.51
C CYS A 115 5.87 -5.11 -21.03
N GLY A 116 6.04 -6.22 -20.31
CA GLY A 116 7.00 -7.26 -20.64
C GLY A 116 8.46 -6.84 -20.45
N HIS A 117 8.71 -5.81 -19.64
CA HIS A 117 10.05 -5.31 -19.36
C HIS A 117 10.62 -5.85 -18.06
N THR A 118 11.92 -6.04 -18.03
CA THR A 118 12.67 -6.41 -16.82
C THR A 118 13.49 -5.25 -16.30
N ARG A 119 14.26 -5.47 -15.22
CA ARG A 119 15.25 -4.49 -14.76
C ARG A 119 16.48 -4.44 -15.68
N LEU A 120 16.77 -5.50 -16.43
CA LEU A 120 17.93 -5.59 -17.31
C LEU A 120 17.79 -4.70 -18.55
N ASP A 121 16.56 -4.38 -18.94
CA ASP A 121 16.27 -3.51 -20.08
C ASP A 121 16.71 -2.06 -19.86
N LYS A 122 17.07 -1.67 -18.62
CA LYS A 122 17.55 -0.33 -18.22
C LYS A 122 16.66 0.84 -18.67
N ILE A 123 15.39 0.58 -18.97
CA ILE A 123 14.40 1.61 -19.32
C ILE A 123 14.10 2.46 -18.08
N ARG A 124 14.05 3.79 -18.25
CA ARG A 124 13.68 4.74 -17.19
C ARG A 124 12.25 4.50 -16.68
N ASN A 125 12.02 4.72 -15.38
CA ASN A 125 10.70 4.46 -14.78
C ASN A 125 9.64 5.42 -15.34
N GLU A 126 10.04 6.66 -15.63
CA GLU A 126 9.22 7.73 -16.21
C GLU A 126 8.68 7.28 -17.58
N SER A 127 9.55 6.77 -18.45
CA SER A 127 9.16 6.28 -19.77
C SER A 127 8.14 5.13 -19.73
N ILE A 128 8.21 4.26 -18.71
CA ILE A 128 7.22 3.19 -18.52
C ILE A 128 5.87 3.78 -18.10
N ARG A 129 5.88 4.75 -17.18
CA ARG A 129 4.67 5.45 -16.73
C ARG A 129 4.01 6.21 -17.87
N ASP A 130 4.77 6.91 -18.70
CA ASP A 130 4.26 7.66 -19.85
C ASP A 130 3.60 6.74 -20.88
N LYS A 131 4.26 5.61 -21.20
CA LYS A 131 3.71 4.59 -22.10
C LYS A 131 2.36 4.06 -21.60
N ILE A 132 2.28 3.70 -20.31
CA ILE A 132 1.06 3.15 -19.70
C ILE A 132 0.01 4.25 -19.46
N GLY A 133 0.43 5.51 -19.27
CA GLY A 133 -0.45 6.64 -18.92
C GLY A 133 -0.86 6.62 -17.44
N VAL A 134 0.08 6.33 -16.54
CA VAL A 134 -0.18 6.17 -15.11
C VAL A 134 0.68 7.15 -14.30
N PRO A 135 0.08 8.00 -13.44
CA PRO A 135 0.85 8.85 -12.54
C PRO A 135 1.50 8.04 -11.42
N PRO A 136 2.62 8.49 -10.83
CA PRO A 136 3.27 7.84 -9.70
C PRO A 136 2.32 7.60 -8.52
N ILE A 137 2.41 6.41 -7.89
CA ILE A 137 1.59 6.08 -6.72
C ILE A 137 1.79 7.07 -5.55
N ALA A 138 3.00 7.61 -5.39
CA ALA A 138 3.31 8.58 -4.34
C ALA A 138 2.48 9.88 -4.48
N GLU A 139 2.26 10.36 -5.71
CA GLU A 139 1.38 11.50 -5.96
C GLU A 139 -0.06 11.17 -5.56
N LYS A 140 -0.53 9.98 -5.89
CA LYS A 140 -1.88 9.53 -5.51
C LYS A 140 -2.06 9.32 -4.01
N MET A 141 -1.00 8.91 -3.30
CA MET A 141 -1.00 8.87 -1.83
C MET A 141 -1.09 10.27 -1.21
N ARG A 142 -0.44 11.27 -1.81
CA ARG A 142 -0.55 12.67 -1.36
C ARG A 142 -1.92 13.24 -1.66
N GLU A 143 -2.46 13.01 -2.85
CA GLU A 143 -3.80 13.44 -3.26
C GLU A 143 -4.89 12.84 -2.35
N ALA A 144 -4.82 11.54 -2.04
CA ALA A 144 -5.76 10.90 -1.12
C ALA A 144 -5.75 11.56 0.27
N ARG A 145 -4.56 11.87 0.80
CA ARG A 145 -4.40 12.59 2.07
C ARG A 145 -4.97 14.00 2.01
N LEU A 146 -4.65 14.77 0.98
CA LEU A 146 -5.18 16.14 0.83
C LEU A 146 -6.71 16.16 0.69
N ARG A 147 -7.27 15.18 -0.02
CA ARG A 147 -8.72 15.01 -0.12
C ARG A 147 -9.36 14.72 1.25
N TRP A 148 -8.71 13.91 2.08
CA TRP A 148 -9.16 13.67 3.46
C TRP A 148 -9.13 14.95 4.30
N PHE A 149 -8.02 15.71 4.25
CA PHE A 149 -7.92 17.01 4.94
C PHE A 149 -8.98 18.02 4.50
N GLY A 150 -9.39 18.03 3.24
CA GLY A 150 -10.45 18.92 2.76
C GLY A 150 -11.88 18.45 3.08
N HIS A 151 -12.04 17.22 3.59
CA HIS A 151 -13.34 16.67 3.95
C HIS A 151 -13.66 16.80 5.44
N VAL A 152 -12.62 16.82 6.29
CA VAL A 152 -12.70 17.04 7.74
C VAL A 152 -12.68 18.53 8.05
#